data_AF-A0A522M7W8-F1
#
_entry.id   AF-A0A522M7W8-F1
#
_cell.length_a   1.000
_cell.length_b   1.000
_cell.length_c   1.000
_cell.angle_alpha   90.00
_cell.angle_beta   90.00
_cell.angle_gamma   90.00
#
_symmetry.space_group_name_H-M   'P 1'
#
loop_
_entity.id
_entity.type
_entity.pdbx_description
1 polymer ?
#
loop_
_entity_poly.entity_id
_entity_poly.type
_entity_poly.pdbx_seq_one_letter_code
_entity_poly.pdbx_strand_id
1 'polypeptide(L)'
;MRWNVDLKGVGVAPRAPRQWIFRLDVFFGRLVEVPVAILVIAEVAILFAGIFARFVLNSPLIWSDELASLLFLWLAMLGAAVAFRRGEHMRMTAFVNMSLPAMRAFFDVFAVVVSLAFVLLVLLPSFQATIDQAVIHTAALGISRAWRTAALPTGLSFMAIFAILRLIEVSNWRLVLKALGLAVAVGLVLYALTPFFEDLGNYNLLIFFVGLVALGVFTGVPIAFSFGIATFAYLALSTTVPVSVLVGRMDEGMSHLILLAVPLFVFLGLLIEMTSMAHKMVSFLASLLGHVRGGLSYVLVGA
;
A
#
# COMPACT_ATOMS: atom_id res chain seq x y z
N MET A 1 -2.75 -15.15 13.12
CA MET A 1 -4.05 -14.44 13.25
C MET A 1 -4.94 -14.98 12.14
N ARG A 2 -6.02 -15.69 12.46
CA ARG A 2 -6.91 -16.31 11.45
C ARG A 2 -7.57 -15.20 10.62
N TRP A 3 -7.46 -15.28 9.30
CA TRP A 3 -8.34 -14.57 8.38
C TRP A 3 -9.78 -15.04 8.59
N ASN A 4 -10.44 -14.47 9.59
CA ASN A 4 -11.83 -14.78 9.91
C ASN A 4 -12.72 -13.87 9.06
N VAL A 5 -12.68 -14.07 7.74
CA VAL A 5 -13.85 -13.74 6.92
C VAL A 5 -14.96 -14.60 7.51
N ASP A 6 -15.93 -13.97 8.17
CA ASP A 6 -17.01 -14.68 8.85
C ASP A 6 -17.95 -15.28 7.77
N LEU A 7 -17.48 -16.37 7.16
CA LEU A 7 -18.17 -17.13 6.11
C LEU A 7 -19.31 -17.99 6.69
N LYS A 8 -19.59 -17.90 8.00
CA LYS A 8 -20.64 -18.67 8.67
C LYS A 8 -22.06 -18.38 8.15
N GLY A 9 -22.26 -17.27 7.44
CA GLY A 9 -23.54 -16.89 6.83
C GLY A 9 -23.75 -17.39 5.38
N VAL A 10 -22.75 -18.03 4.78
CA VAL A 10 -22.89 -18.65 3.45
C VAL A 10 -22.77 -20.14 3.69
N GLY A 11 -23.75 -20.95 3.28
CA GLY A 11 -23.80 -22.41 3.47
C GLY A 11 -22.70 -23.21 2.75
N VAL A 12 -21.47 -22.71 2.74
CA VAL A 12 -20.25 -23.32 2.24
C VAL A 12 -19.51 -23.87 3.46
N ALA A 13 -19.51 -25.20 3.61
CA ALA A 13 -18.72 -25.86 4.63
C ALA A 13 -17.25 -25.38 4.57
N PRO A 14 -16.63 -24.99 5.70
CA PRO A 14 -15.23 -24.60 5.71
C PRO A 14 -14.39 -25.81 5.25
N ARG A 15 -13.77 -25.71 4.08
CA ARG A 15 -12.73 -26.68 3.70
C ARG A 15 -11.62 -26.58 4.74
N ALA A 16 -11.12 -27.73 5.20
CA ALA A 16 -9.96 -27.76 6.08
C ALA A 16 -8.85 -26.89 5.47
N PRO A 17 -8.25 -25.94 6.22
CA PRO A 17 -7.20 -25.09 5.69
C PRO A 17 -6.10 -26.00 5.17
N ARG A 18 -5.77 -25.84 3.88
CA ARG A 18 -4.69 -26.59 3.24
C ARG A 18 -3.40 -26.24 3.99
N GLN A 19 -2.93 -27.15 4.84
CA GLN A 19 -1.82 -26.89 5.77
C GLN A 19 -0.56 -26.36 5.06
N TRP A 20 -0.35 -26.72 3.79
CA TRP A 20 0.75 -26.22 2.98
C TRP A 20 0.62 -24.74 2.60
N ILE A 21 -0.60 -24.22 2.32
CA ILE A 21 -0.81 -22.81 1.98
C ILE A 21 -0.50 -21.94 3.19
N PHE A 22 -0.98 -22.35 4.37
CA PHE A 22 -0.67 -21.67 5.61
C PHE A 22 0.84 -21.61 5.88
N ARG A 23 1.57 -22.70 5.63
CA ARG A 23 3.04 -22.72 5.76
C ARG A 23 3.71 -21.75 4.79
N LEU A 24 3.24 -21.68 3.54
CA LEU A 24 3.77 -20.74 2.54
C LEU A 24 3.47 -19.28 2.92
N ASP A 25 2.24 -18.97 3.32
CA ASP A 25 1.88 -17.62 3.78
C ASP A 25 2.76 -17.19 4.97
N VAL A 26 2.97 -18.07 5.95
CA VAL A 26 3.85 -17.78 7.09
C VAL A 26 5.30 -17.62 6.66
N PHE A 27 5.78 -18.45 5.73
CA PHE A 27 7.15 -18.38 5.22
C PHE A 27 7.41 -17.07 4.47
N PHE A 28 6.62 -16.77 3.42
CA PHE A 28 6.72 -15.51 2.69
C PHE A 28 6.46 -14.31 3.59
N GLY A 29 5.53 -14.45 4.52
CA GLY A 29 5.28 -13.48 5.58
C GLY A 29 6.53 -13.09 6.36
N ARG A 30 7.25 -14.07 6.90
CA ARG A 30 8.50 -13.83 7.63
C ARG A 30 9.60 -13.26 6.74
N LEU A 31 9.67 -13.71 5.48
CA LEU A 31 10.64 -13.18 4.51
C LEU A 31 10.45 -11.68 4.23
N VAL A 32 9.25 -11.14 4.41
CA VAL A 32 8.97 -9.71 4.20
C VAL A 32 8.98 -8.95 5.53
N GLU A 33 8.35 -9.48 6.59
CA GLU A 33 8.22 -8.81 7.88
C GLU A 33 9.57 -8.60 8.59
N VAL A 34 10.51 -9.55 8.48
CA VAL A 34 11.84 -9.42 9.12
C VAL A 34 12.66 -8.30 8.47
N PRO A 35 12.83 -8.24 7.13
CA PRO A 35 13.47 -7.10 6.49
C PRO A 35 12.79 -5.76 6.78
N VAL A 36 11.45 -5.71 6.79
CA VAL A 36 10.70 -4.49 7.14
C VAL A 36 11.08 -3.99 8.54
N ALA A 37 11.10 -4.87 9.54
CA ALA A 37 11.49 -4.49 10.90
C ALA A 37 12.94 -3.99 10.96
N ILE A 38 13.87 -4.63 10.24
CA ILE A 38 15.27 -4.21 10.16
C ILE A 38 15.39 -2.83 9.49
N LEU A 39 14.64 -2.60 8.40
CA LEU A 39 14.65 -1.34 7.67
C LEU A 39 14.16 -0.17 8.53
N VAL A 40 13.11 -0.34 9.33
CA VAL A 40 12.64 0.70 10.27
C VAL A 40 13.75 1.09 11.24
N ILE A 41 14.45 0.11 11.83
CA ILE A 41 15.54 0.37 12.78
C ILE A 41 16.70 1.08 12.09
N ALA A 42 17.09 0.60 10.90
CA ALA A 42 18.17 1.20 10.12
C ALA A 42 17.85 2.65 9.73
N GLU A 43 16.61 2.92 9.33
CA GLU A 43 16.17 4.25 8.95
C GLU A 43 16.18 5.22 10.13
N VAL A 44 15.64 4.82 11.29
CA VAL A 44 15.72 5.63 12.52
C VAL A 44 17.17 5.91 12.89
N ALA A 45 18.06 4.91 12.82
CA ALA A 45 19.47 5.08 13.15
C ALA A 45 20.19 6.05 12.20
N ILE A 46 19.96 5.93 10.88
CA ILE A 46 20.58 6.80 9.88
C ILE A 46 20.08 8.23 9.99
N LEU A 47 18.77 8.42 10.17
CA LEU A 47 18.19 9.75 10.35
C LEU A 47 18.69 10.41 11.64
N PHE A 48 18.75 9.66 12.74
CA PHE A 48 19.32 10.15 14.00
C PHE A 48 20.80 10.50 13.84
N ALA A 49 21.60 9.66 13.19
CA ALA A 49 23.01 9.94 12.93
C ALA A 49 23.19 11.20 12.05
N GLY A 50 22.37 11.38 11.02
CA GLY A 50 22.36 12.57 10.16
C GLY A 50 22.05 13.85 10.95
N ILE A 51 21.02 13.82 11.79
CA ILE A 51 20.64 14.93 12.68
C ILE A 51 21.77 15.21 13.68
N PHE A 52 22.29 14.19 14.36
CA PHE A 52 23.37 14.34 15.34
C PHE A 52 24.63 14.95 14.71
N ALA A 53 25.07 14.43 13.56
CA ALA A 53 26.24 14.94 12.86
C ALA A 53 26.06 16.40 12.40
N ARG A 54 24.86 16.75 11.93
CA ARG A 54 24.52 18.11 11.49
C ARG A 54 24.48 19.10 12.66
N PHE A 55 23.78 18.79 13.74
CA PHE A 55 23.51 19.75 14.82
C PHE A 55 24.52 19.70 15.97
N VAL A 56 25.15 18.57 16.23
CA VAL A 56 26.11 18.40 17.32
C VAL A 56 27.55 18.53 16.82
N LEU A 57 27.89 17.83 15.73
CA LEU A 57 29.25 17.81 15.19
C LEU A 57 29.52 18.93 14.19
N ASN A 58 28.51 19.72 13.81
CA ASN A 58 28.59 20.74 12.75
C ASN A 58 29.16 20.21 11.42
N SER A 59 28.98 18.91 11.15
CA SER A 59 29.50 18.21 9.97
C SER A 59 28.39 17.35 9.36
N PRO A 60 27.58 17.90 8.43
CA PRO A 60 26.43 17.20 7.87
C PRO A 60 26.83 16.01 6.98
N LEU A 61 26.19 14.86 7.20
CA LEU A 61 26.37 13.65 6.40
C LEU A 61 25.53 13.73 5.11
N ILE A 62 26.11 14.25 4.03
CA ILE A 62 25.37 14.47 2.76
C ILE A 62 24.73 13.16 2.22
N TRP A 63 25.36 12.02 2.45
CA TRP A 63 24.87 10.72 2.00
C TRP A 63 23.70 10.17 2.82
N SER A 64 23.45 10.68 4.04
CA SER A 64 22.39 10.13 4.91
C SER A 64 21.00 10.35 4.33
N ASP A 65 20.77 11.52 3.72
CA ASP A 65 19.48 11.88 3.12
C ASP A 65 19.17 10.97 1.92
N GLU A 66 20.18 10.69 1.10
CA GLU A 66 20.05 9.80 -0.06
C GLU A 66 19.83 8.35 0.37
N LEU A 67 20.61 7.85 1.34
CA LEU A 67 20.47 6.49 1.86
C LEU A 67 19.12 6.28 2.55
N ALA A 68 18.66 7.26 3.35
CA ALA A 68 17.36 7.20 4.00
C ALA A 68 16.23 7.12 2.96
N SER A 69 16.27 7.93 1.90
CA SER A 69 15.27 7.87 0.83
C SER A 69 15.24 6.50 0.12
N LEU A 70 16.39 5.87 -0.07
CA LEU A 70 16.51 4.54 -0.67
C LEU A 70 15.91 3.48 0.25
N LEU A 71 16.31 3.46 1.53
CA LEU A 71 15.81 2.48 2.51
C LEU A 71 14.33 2.65 2.78
N PHE A 72 13.84 3.89 2.79
CA PHE A 72 12.42 4.19 2.97
C PHE A 72 11.57 3.66 1.82
N LEU A 73 12.04 3.73 0.57
CA LEU A 73 11.32 3.15 -0.56
C LEU A 73 11.20 1.62 -0.42
N TRP A 74 12.27 0.95 0.02
CA TRP A 74 12.22 -0.47 0.37
C TRP A 74 11.25 -0.76 1.51
N LEU A 75 11.28 0.06 2.57
CA LEU A 75 10.37 -0.05 3.71
C LEU A 75 8.91 0.12 3.26
N ALA A 76 8.62 1.13 2.44
CA ALA A 76 7.29 1.43 1.94
C ALA A 76 6.75 0.30 1.07
N MET A 77 7.55 -0.23 0.14
CA MET A 77 7.12 -1.29 -0.77
C MET A 77 6.95 -2.65 -0.09
N LEU A 78 7.87 -3.04 0.79
CA LEU A 78 7.73 -4.27 1.57
C LEU A 78 6.62 -4.13 2.63
N GLY A 79 6.51 -2.96 3.27
CA GLY A 79 5.44 -2.63 4.21
C GLY A 79 4.07 -2.68 3.55
N ALA A 80 3.94 -2.19 2.31
CA ALA A 80 2.71 -2.32 1.52
C ALA A 80 2.36 -3.79 1.25
N ALA A 81 3.36 -4.66 1.05
CA ALA A 81 3.12 -6.10 0.89
C ALA A 81 2.66 -6.76 2.20
N VAL A 82 3.23 -6.36 3.35
CA VAL A 82 2.76 -6.80 4.68
C VAL A 82 1.33 -6.33 4.93
N ALA A 83 1.01 -5.06 4.67
CA ALA A 83 -0.33 -4.50 4.80
C ALA A 83 -1.34 -5.23 3.88
N PHE A 84 -0.91 -5.62 2.68
CA PHE A 84 -1.74 -6.42 1.76
C PHE A 84 -2.05 -7.80 2.32
N ARG A 85 -1.02 -8.49 2.83
CA ARG A 85 -1.13 -9.78 3.52
C ARG A 85 -1.95 -9.71 4.81
N ARG A 86 -2.05 -8.56 5.46
CA ARG A 86 -2.88 -8.39 6.67
C ARG A 86 -4.28 -7.86 6.37
N GLY A 87 -4.54 -7.43 5.13
CA GLY A 87 -5.79 -6.79 4.76
C GLY A 87 -5.96 -5.37 5.32
N GLU A 88 -4.85 -4.71 5.66
CA GLU A 88 -4.80 -3.38 6.30
C GLU A 88 -4.75 -2.22 5.29
N HIS A 89 -4.71 -2.51 3.99
CA HIS A 89 -4.90 -1.45 2.99
C HIS A 89 -6.26 -0.78 3.19
N MET A 90 -6.27 0.55 3.11
CA MET A 90 -7.50 1.32 3.32
C MET A 90 -8.56 0.97 2.27
N ARG A 91 -9.75 0.62 2.74
CA ARG A 91 -10.90 0.15 1.93
C ARG A 91 -12.18 0.85 2.40
N MET A 92 -13.04 1.18 1.45
CA MET A 92 -14.40 1.65 1.76
C MET A 92 -15.33 0.46 1.97
N THR A 93 -15.43 -0.02 3.21
CA THR A 93 -16.18 -1.25 3.50
C THR A 93 -17.66 -1.04 3.84
N ALA A 94 -18.14 0.20 4.02
CA ALA A 94 -19.52 0.44 4.46
C ALA A 94 -20.55 -0.17 3.49
N PHE A 95 -20.43 0.11 2.19
CA PHE A 95 -21.34 -0.45 1.17
C PHE A 95 -21.23 -1.97 1.07
N VAL A 96 -20.03 -2.52 1.16
CA VAL A 96 -19.79 -3.97 1.14
C VAL A 96 -20.44 -4.63 2.37
N ASN A 97 -20.34 -4.02 3.54
CA ASN A 97 -20.91 -4.52 4.79
C ASN A 97 -22.43 -4.39 4.86
N MET A 98 -23.04 -3.50 4.07
CA MET A 98 -24.49 -3.38 3.93
C MET A 98 -25.08 -4.43 2.97
N SER A 99 -24.26 -5.13 2.19
CA SER A 99 -24.71 -6.09 1.19
C SER A 99 -25.02 -7.48 1.77
N LEU A 100 -25.79 -8.29 1.02
CA LEU A 100 -26.11 -9.67 1.38
C LEU A 100 -24.81 -10.50 1.53
N PRO A 101 -24.77 -11.55 2.39
CA PRO A 101 -23.56 -12.33 2.65
C PRO A 101 -22.87 -12.90 1.39
N ALA A 102 -23.65 -13.30 0.38
CA ALA A 102 -23.13 -13.78 -0.89
C ALA A 102 -22.47 -12.68 -1.74
N MET A 103 -23.03 -11.46 -1.72
CA MET A 103 -22.46 -10.30 -2.42
C MET A 103 -21.20 -9.80 -1.74
N ARG A 104 -21.17 -9.78 -0.41
CA ARG A 104 -19.97 -9.46 0.36
C ARG A 104 -18.80 -10.39 0.01
N ALA A 105 -19.05 -11.70 0.00
CA ALA A 105 -18.04 -12.69 -0.39
C ALA A 105 -17.55 -12.47 -1.83
N PHE A 106 -18.45 -12.10 -2.75
CA PHE A 106 -18.07 -11.74 -4.12
C PHE A 106 -17.20 -10.49 -4.17
N PHE A 107 -17.59 -9.40 -3.50
CA PHE A 107 -16.81 -8.15 -3.46
C PHE A 107 -15.43 -8.33 -2.84
N ASP A 108 -15.31 -9.15 -1.80
CA ASP A 108 -14.01 -9.46 -1.20
C ASP A 108 -13.09 -10.21 -2.16
N VAL A 109 -13.61 -11.17 -2.93
CA VAL A 109 -12.84 -11.88 -3.96
C VAL A 109 -12.52 -10.95 -5.13
N PHE A 110 -13.49 -10.15 -5.58
CA PHE A 110 -13.32 -9.17 -6.65
C PHE A 110 -12.25 -8.14 -6.31
N ALA A 111 -12.23 -7.63 -5.07
CA ALA A 111 -11.20 -6.72 -4.60
C ALA A 111 -9.78 -7.31 -4.71
N VAL A 112 -9.61 -8.58 -4.36
CA VAL A 112 -8.32 -9.29 -4.49
C VAL A 112 -7.95 -9.49 -5.96
N VAL A 113 -8.92 -9.86 -6.82
CA VAL A 113 -8.70 -10.03 -8.26
C VAL A 113 -8.28 -8.73 -8.93
N VAL A 114 -8.95 -7.61 -8.66
CA VAL A 114 -8.60 -6.29 -9.22
C VAL A 114 -7.23 -5.83 -8.72
N SER A 115 -6.94 -6.04 -7.43
CA SER A 115 -5.62 -5.72 -6.88
C SER A 115 -4.51 -6.56 -7.54
N LEU A 116 -4.75 -7.86 -7.73
CA LEU A 116 -3.81 -8.74 -8.44
C LEU A 116 -3.62 -8.30 -9.89
N ALA A 117 -4.71 -7.95 -10.60
CA ALA A 117 -4.64 -7.45 -11.97
C ALA A 117 -3.76 -6.20 -12.06
N PHE A 118 -4.00 -5.20 -11.20
CA PHE A 118 -3.15 -4.01 -11.13
C PHE A 118 -1.68 -4.35 -10.88
N VAL A 119 -1.41 -5.17 -9.86
CA VAL A 119 -0.04 -5.55 -9.49
C VAL A 119 0.66 -6.22 -10.67
N LEU A 120 0.01 -7.15 -11.37
CA LEU A 120 0.58 -7.83 -12.54
C LEU A 120 0.82 -6.89 -13.72
N LEU A 121 -0.10 -5.94 -13.97
CA LEU A 121 0.04 -4.94 -15.03
C LEU A 121 1.24 -4.01 -14.81
N VAL A 122 1.52 -3.65 -13.56
CA VAL A 122 2.63 -2.73 -13.22
C VAL A 122 3.96 -3.49 -13.04
N LEU A 123 3.92 -4.79 -12.76
CA LEU A 123 5.11 -5.58 -12.46
C LEU A 123 6.15 -5.55 -13.59
N LEU A 124 5.75 -5.82 -14.83
CA LEU A 124 6.68 -5.81 -15.97
C LEU A 124 7.30 -4.41 -16.23
N PRO A 125 6.51 -3.31 -16.34
CA PRO A 125 7.06 -1.96 -16.40
C PRO A 125 8.03 -1.64 -15.25
N SER A 126 7.78 -2.16 -14.05
CA SER A 126 8.65 -1.93 -12.89
C SER A 126 10.00 -2.65 -12.97
N PHE A 127 10.04 -3.85 -13.55
CA PHE A 127 11.29 -4.54 -13.85
C PHE A 127 12.08 -3.80 -14.94
N GLN A 128 11.42 -3.36 -16.01
CA GLN A 128 12.07 -2.60 -17.08
C GLN A 128 12.67 -1.30 -16.55
N ALA A 129 11.90 -0.53 -15.75
CA ALA A 129 12.39 0.69 -15.13
C ALA A 129 13.62 0.45 -14.24
N THR A 130 13.71 -0.70 -13.58
CA THR A 130 14.89 -1.06 -12.77
C THR A 130 16.12 -1.30 -13.63
N ILE A 131 15.96 -1.99 -14.76
CA ILE A 131 17.05 -2.22 -15.71
C ILE A 131 17.51 -0.90 -16.33
N ASP A 132 16.57 -0.05 -16.73
CA ASP A 132 16.88 1.26 -17.34
C ASP A 132 17.64 2.17 -16.35
N GLN A 133 17.35 2.06 -15.05
CA GLN A 133 18.05 2.81 -14.01
C GLN A 133 19.37 2.18 -13.55
N ALA A 134 19.73 0.98 -14.03
CA ALA A 134 20.96 0.31 -13.63
C ALA A 134 22.23 1.05 -14.04
N VAL A 135 22.18 1.76 -15.18
CA VAL A 135 23.30 2.54 -15.72
C VAL A 135 23.44 3.94 -15.11
N ILE A 136 22.46 4.37 -14.31
CA ILE A 136 22.44 5.70 -13.70
C ILE A 136 22.95 5.58 -12.26
N HIS A 137 23.96 6.37 -11.91
CA HIS A 137 24.51 6.44 -10.55
C HIS A 137 23.88 7.57 -9.74
N THR A 138 23.85 7.40 -8.41
CA THR A 138 23.43 8.45 -7.49
C THR A 138 24.55 9.45 -7.19
N ALA A 139 24.17 10.65 -6.76
CA ALA A 139 25.10 11.78 -6.64
C ALA A 139 25.97 11.70 -5.37
N ALA A 140 25.39 11.29 -4.23
CA ALA A 140 26.10 11.25 -2.96
C ALA A 140 26.79 9.90 -2.72
N LEU A 141 26.11 8.78 -2.97
CA LEU A 141 26.64 7.44 -2.70
C LEU A 141 27.40 6.82 -3.88
N GLY A 142 27.21 7.32 -5.10
CA GLY A 142 27.80 6.73 -6.32
C GLY A 142 27.27 5.33 -6.66
N ILE A 143 26.21 4.86 -5.99
CA ILE A 143 25.62 3.54 -6.23
C ILE A 143 24.64 3.60 -7.40
N SER A 144 24.41 2.45 -8.04
CA SER A 144 23.41 2.35 -9.10
C SER A 144 22.00 2.62 -8.56
N ARG A 145 21.21 3.43 -9.28
CA ARG A 145 19.80 3.72 -8.93
C ARG A 145 18.91 2.49 -9.03
N ALA A 146 19.34 1.43 -9.72
CA ALA A 146 18.63 0.15 -9.74
C ALA A 146 18.34 -0.40 -8.34
N TRP A 147 19.24 -0.18 -7.36
CA TRP A 147 19.00 -0.61 -5.97
C TRP A 147 17.78 0.02 -5.35
N ARG A 148 17.51 1.28 -5.68
CA ARG A 148 16.32 1.99 -5.23
C ARG A 148 15.10 1.47 -5.97
N THR A 149 15.12 1.50 -7.30
CA THR A 149 13.94 1.11 -8.09
C THR A 149 13.57 -0.35 -7.96
N ALA A 150 14.50 -1.25 -7.62
CA ALA A 150 14.23 -2.66 -7.37
C ALA A 150 13.25 -2.91 -6.20
N ALA A 151 13.08 -1.94 -5.30
CA ALA A 151 12.08 -2.00 -4.23
C ALA A 151 10.65 -2.20 -4.80
N LEU A 152 10.32 -1.50 -5.89
CA LEU A 152 9.02 -1.55 -6.55
C LEU A 152 8.64 -2.95 -7.07
N PRO A 153 9.39 -3.58 -8.01
CA PRO A 153 9.07 -4.91 -8.49
C PRO A 153 9.12 -5.95 -7.37
N THR A 154 9.98 -5.78 -6.36
CA THR A 154 10.05 -6.71 -5.23
C THR A 154 8.78 -6.67 -4.38
N GLY A 155 8.34 -5.48 -3.97
CA GLY A 155 7.10 -5.32 -3.20
C GLY A 155 5.86 -5.79 -3.98
N LEU A 156 5.78 -5.45 -5.27
CA LEU A 156 4.71 -5.91 -6.16
C LEU A 156 4.70 -7.43 -6.30
N SER A 157 5.87 -8.07 -6.42
CA SER A 157 5.99 -9.54 -6.50
C SER A 157 5.43 -10.22 -5.24
N PHE A 158 5.76 -9.71 -4.04
CA PHE A 158 5.20 -10.25 -2.80
C PHE A 158 3.69 -10.02 -2.70
N MET A 159 3.18 -8.86 -3.11
CA MET A 159 1.73 -8.61 -3.17
C MET A 159 1.02 -9.59 -4.12
N ALA A 160 1.62 -9.88 -5.27
CA ALA A 160 1.08 -10.87 -6.20
C ALA A 160 1.03 -12.27 -5.57
N ILE A 161 2.11 -12.69 -4.89
CA ILE A 161 2.16 -13.97 -4.16
C ILE A 161 1.03 -14.02 -3.12
N PHE A 162 0.90 -13.01 -2.26
CA PHE A 162 -0.15 -12.99 -1.23
C PHE A 162 -1.57 -12.96 -1.82
N ALA A 163 -1.78 -12.25 -2.92
CA ALA A 163 -3.06 -12.25 -3.63
C ALA A 163 -3.39 -13.64 -4.19
N ILE A 164 -2.43 -14.32 -4.82
CA ILE A 164 -2.59 -15.67 -5.36
C ILE A 164 -2.89 -16.67 -4.24
N LEU A 165 -2.11 -16.65 -3.15
CA LEU A 165 -2.37 -17.51 -1.98
C LEU A 165 -3.79 -17.29 -1.44
N ARG A 166 -4.21 -16.03 -1.29
CA ARG A 166 -5.55 -15.68 -0.83
C ARG A 166 -6.65 -16.18 -1.77
N LEU A 167 -6.44 -16.12 -3.09
CA LEU A 167 -7.41 -16.64 -4.08
C LEU A 167 -7.50 -18.17 -4.06
N ILE A 168 -6.39 -18.88 -3.82
CA ILE A 168 -6.37 -20.35 -3.72
C ILE A 168 -7.10 -20.83 -2.44
N GLU A 169 -7.06 -20.05 -1.36
CA GLU A 169 -7.78 -20.35 -0.12
C GLU A 169 -9.31 -20.20 -0.23
N VAL A 170 -9.81 -19.50 -1.25
CA VAL A 170 -11.25 -19.33 -1.47
C VAL A 170 -11.89 -20.69 -1.75
N SER A 171 -12.80 -21.13 -0.86
CA SER A 171 -13.49 -22.42 -0.97
C SER A 171 -14.27 -22.60 -2.29
N ASN A 172 -14.82 -21.52 -2.84
CA ASN A 172 -15.68 -21.54 -4.02
C ASN A 172 -14.97 -20.95 -5.26
N TRP A 173 -14.27 -21.79 -6.01
CA TRP A 173 -13.56 -21.42 -7.25
C TRP A 173 -14.47 -20.75 -8.30
N ARG A 174 -15.78 -21.04 -8.30
CA ARG A 174 -16.74 -20.37 -9.20
C ARG A 174 -16.86 -18.88 -8.89
N LEU A 175 -16.68 -18.45 -7.63
CA LEU A 175 -16.64 -17.03 -7.27
C LEU A 175 -15.40 -16.36 -7.85
N VAL A 176 -14.25 -17.02 -7.76
CA VAL A 176 -12.99 -16.53 -8.34
C VAL A 176 -13.13 -16.37 -9.85
N LEU A 177 -13.70 -17.35 -10.55
CA LEU A 177 -13.95 -17.25 -11.98
C LEU A 177 -14.95 -16.16 -12.35
N LYS A 178 -16.02 -15.96 -11.58
CA LYS A 178 -16.96 -14.85 -11.81
C LYS A 178 -16.29 -13.50 -11.62
N ALA A 179 -15.48 -13.35 -10.58
CA ALA A 179 -14.74 -12.11 -10.31
C ALA A 179 -13.70 -11.83 -11.40
N LEU A 180 -12.94 -12.85 -11.82
CA LEU A 180 -11.99 -12.76 -12.93
C LEU A 180 -12.70 -12.43 -14.24
N GLY A 181 -13.79 -13.13 -14.54
CA GLY A 181 -14.62 -12.89 -15.72
C GLY A 181 -15.17 -11.46 -15.76
N LEU A 182 -15.64 -10.93 -14.63
CA LEU A 182 -16.08 -9.54 -14.53
C LEU A 182 -14.93 -8.56 -14.77
N ALA A 183 -13.77 -8.77 -14.14
CA ALA A 183 -12.62 -7.89 -14.32
C ALA A 183 -12.13 -7.87 -15.78
N VAL A 184 -12.06 -9.04 -16.42
CA VAL A 184 -11.71 -9.17 -17.84
C VAL A 184 -12.78 -8.53 -18.73
N ALA A 185 -14.06 -8.76 -18.47
CA ALA A 185 -15.15 -8.16 -19.24
C ALA A 185 -15.11 -6.63 -19.17
N VAL A 186 -14.90 -6.06 -17.97
CA VAL A 186 -14.74 -4.61 -17.79
C VAL A 186 -13.53 -4.10 -18.60
N GLY A 187 -12.39 -4.79 -18.53
CA GLY A 187 -11.20 -4.43 -19.31
C GLY A 187 -11.44 -4.48 -20.83
N LEU A 188 -12.13 -5.51 -21.33
CA LEU A 188 -12.47 -5.64 -22.74
C LEU A 188 -13.46 -4.57 -23.21
N VAL A 189 -14.46 -4.23 -22.37
CA VAL A 189 -15.39 -3.14 -22.66
C VAL A 189 -14.65 -1.81 -22.75
N LEU A 190 -13.75 -1.52 -21.79
CA LEU A 190 -12.93 -0.31 -21.84
C LEU A 190 -12.04 -0.29 -23.09
N TYR A 191 -11.41 -1.42 -23.45
CA TYR A 191 -10.61 -1.53 -24.66
C TYR A 191 -11.45 -1.32 -25.94
N ALA A 192 -12.66 -1.87 -26.00
CA ALA A 192 -13.56 -1.66 -27.14
C ALA A 192 -14.01 -0.20 -27.27
N LEU A 193 -14.07 0.54 -26.15
CA LEU A 193 -14.38 1.97 -26.11
C LEU A 193 -13.18 2.88 -26.37
N THR A 194 -11.99 2.34 -26.65
CA THR A 194 -10.79 3.13 -26.99
C THR A 194 -11.04 4.20 -28.08
N PRO A 195 -11.71 3.90 -29.21
CA PRO A 195 -11.96 4.91 -30.24
C PRO A 195 -12.82 6.08 -29.73
N PHE A 196 -13.72 5.82 -28.79
CA PHE A 196 -14.56 6.85 -28.18
C PHE A 196 -13.76 7.73 -27.22
N PHE A 197 -12.71 7.21 -26.59
CA PHE A 197 -11.86 8.00 -25.70
C PHE A 197 -10.97 8.98 -26.47
N GLU A 198 -10.58 8.70 -27.71
CA GLU A 198 -9.76 9.62 -28.51
C GLU A 198 -10.47 10.96 -28.76
N ASP A 199 -11.80 10.94 -28.96
CA ASP A 199 -12.59 12.14 -29.26
C ASP A 199 -12.92 13.00 -28.03
N LEU A 200 -12.85 12.44 -26.83
CA LEU A 200 -13.32 13.08 -25.59
C LEU A 200 -12.32 14.04 -24.94
N GLY A 201 -11.03 13.99 -25.31
CA GLY A 201 -9.99 14.81 -24.72
C GLY A 201 -9.94 14.72 -23.19
N ASN A 202 -9.98 15.87 -22.49
CA ASN A 202 -9.83 15.92 -21.03
C ASN A 202 -11.02 15.33 -20.25
N TYR A 203 -12.17 15.12 -20.88
CA TYR A 203 -13.32 14.49 -20.21
C TYR A 203 -13.05 13.04 -19.81
N ASN A 204 -12.08 12.38 -20.46
CA ASN A 204 -11.58 11.07 -20.04
C ASN A 204 -11.13 11.06 -18.58
N LEU A 205 -10.58 12.16 -18.06
CA LEU A 205 -10.20 12.25 -16.66
C LEU A 205 -11.41 12.03 -15.73
N LEU A 206 -12.58 12.57 -16.05
CA LEU A 206 -13.78 12.32 -15.24
C LEU A 206 -14.20 10.85 -15.29
N ILE A 207 -14.13 10.22 -16.45
CA ILE A 207 -14.52 8.81 -16.63
C ILE A 207 -13.61 7.89 -15.80
N PHE A 208 -12.29 8.04 -15.93
CA PHE A 208 -11.34 7.17 -15.26
C PHE A 208 -11.14 7.56 -13.79
N PHE A 209 -10.87 8.83 -13.47
CA PHE A 209 -10.57 9.23 -12.09
C PHE A 209 -11.81 9.35 -11.20
N VAL A 210 -12.97 9.76 -11.73
CA VAL A 210 -14.19 9.82 -10.92
C VAL A 210 -14.96 8.51 -11.07
N GLY A 211 -15.30 8.11 -12.30
CA GLY A 211 -16.11 6.92 -12.55
C GLY A 211 -15.43 5.63 -12.10
N LEU A 212 -14.31 5.26 -12.73
CA LEU A 212 -13.66 3.97 -12.49
C LEU A 212 -13.09 3.85 -11.06
N VAL A 213 -12.50 4.91 -10.51
CA VAL A 213 -12.05 4.91 -9.10
C VAL A 213 -13.23 4.76 -8.15
N ALA A 214 -14.32 5.52 -8.32
CA ALA A 214 -15.48 5.42 -7.43
C ALA A 214 -16.08 4.00 -7.48
N LEU A 215 -16.23 3.42 -8.67
CA LEU A 215 -16.70 2.04 -8.82
C LEU A 215 -15.77 1.04 -8.12
N GLY A 216 -14.45 1.17 -8.28
CA GLY A 216 -13.48 0.34 -7.58
C GLY A 216 -13.59 0.48 -6.05
N VAL A 217 -13.60 1.71 -5.55
CA VAL A 217 -13.69 2.00 -4.11
C VAL A 217 -14.98 1.48 -3.50
N PHE A 218 -16.14 1.70 -4.15
CA PHE A 218 -17.44 1.27 -3.63
C PHE A 218 -17.66 -0.25 -3.70
N THR A 219 -16.98 -0.94 -4.61
CA THR A 219 -16.92 -2.42 -4.59
C THR A 219 -15.95 -2.98 -3.54
N GLY A 220 -15.33 -2.10 -2.75
CA GLY A 220 -14.42 -2.47 -1.66
C GLY A 220 -13.02 -2.82 -2.12
N VAL A 221 -12.63 -2.51 -3.36
CA VAL A 221 -11.22 -2.56 -3.78
C VAL A 221 -10.44 -1.54 -2.94
N PRO A 222 -9.23 -1.87 -2.42
CA PRO A 222 -8.49 -0.89 -1.64
C PRO A 222 -8.11 0.32 -2.50
N ILE A 223 -8.17 1.49 -1.86
CA ILE A 223 -8.20 2.79 -2.55
C ILE A 223 -6.97 2.95 -3.47
N ALA A 224 -5.79 2.57 -2.99
CA ALA A 224 -4.55 2.63 -3.78
C ALA A 224 -4.62 1.82 -5.08
N PHE A 225 -5.20 0.62 -5.06
CA PHE A 225 -5.34 -0.23 -6.25
C PHE A 225 -6.41 0.30 -7.20
N SER A 226 -7.49 0.91 -6.68
CA SER A 226 -8.51 1.58 -7.50
C SER A 226 -7.94 2.77 -8.26
N PHE A 227 -7.15 3.63 -7.59
CA PHE A 227 -6.43 4.71 -8.26
C PHE A 227 -5.40 4.18 -9.27
N GLY A 228 -4.66 3.14 -8.89
CA GLY A 228 -3.67 2.51 -9.74
C GLY A 228 -4.25 1.95 -11.03
N ILE A 229 -5.31 1.14 -10.94
CA ILE A 229 -5.94 0.54 -12.13
C ILE A 229 -6.60 1.60 -13.01
N ALA A 230 -7.21 2.63 -12.42
CA ALA A 230 -7.79 3.73 -13.17
C ALA A 230 -6.74 4.56 -13.91
N THR A 231 -5.62 4.85 -13.25
CA THR A 231 -4.50 5.57 -13.87
C THR A 231 -3.86 4.73 -14.98
N PHE A 232 -3.66 3.43 -14.75
CA PHE A 232 -3.14 2.52 -15.77
C PHE A 232 -4.08 2.47 -16.98
N ALA A 233 -5.38 2.29 -16.77
CA ALA A 233 -6.37 2.23 -17.84
C ALA A 233 -6.46 3.54 -18.62
N TYR A 234 -6.42 4.70 -17.94
CA TYR A 234 -6.37 6.01 -18.59
C TYR A 234 -5.13 6.16 -19.47
N LEU A 235 -3.94 5.84 -18.94
CA LEU A 235 -2.70 5.96 -19.70
C LEU A 235 -2.69 5.00 -20.91
N ALA A 236 -3.13 3.77 -20.71
CA ALA A 236 -3.09 2.73 -21.75
C ALA A 236 -4.16 2.89 -22.84
N LEU A 237 -5.32 3.48 -22.53
CA LEU A 237 -6.48 3.51 -23.44
C LEU A 237 -6.86 4.91 -23.92
N SER A 238 -6.39 5.97 -23.29
CA SER A 238 -6.78 7.34 -23.65
C SER A 238 -5.60 8.25 -23.99
N THR A 239 -4.36 7.77 -23.83
CA THR A 239 -3.16 8.59 -24.05
C THR A 239 -2.10 7.83 -24.83
N THR A 240 -1.14 8.58 -25.39
CA THR A 240 0.08 8.04 -26.00
C THR A 240 1.25 7.98 -25.01
N VAL A 241 1.02 8.37 -23.74
CA VAL A 241 2.06 8.42 -22.72
C VAL A 241 2.41 7.00 -22.28
N PRO A 242 3.70 6.62 -22.21
CA PRO A 242 4.09 5.28 -21.78
C PRO A 242 3.59 4.94 -20.38
N VAL A 243 3.08 3.71 -20.20
CA VAL A 243 2.62 3.22 -18.88
C VAL A 243 3.76 3.13 -17.85
N SER A 244 5.03 3.14 -18.28
CA SER A 244 6.19 3.22 -17.40
C SER A 244 6.26 4.53 -16.61
N VAL A 245 5.61 5.60 -17.08
CA VAL A 245 5.50 6.86 -16.32
C VAL A 245 4.82 6.64 -14.98
N LEU A 246 3.84 5.71 -14.91
CA LEU A 246 3.19 5.35 -13.65
C LEU A 246 4.22 4.85 -12.62
N VAL A 247 5.15 4.00 -13.04
CA VAL A 247 6.20 3.47 -12.16
C VAL A 247 7.11 4.59 -11.66
N GLY A 248 7.53 5.49 -12.55
CA GLY A 248 8.35 6.65 -12.18
C GLY A 248 7.65 7.56 -11.16
N ARG A 249 6.36 7.83 -11.35
CA ARG A 249 5.57 8.62 -10.39
C ARG A 249 5.36 7.91 -9.05
N MET A 250 5.23 6.59 -9.06
CA MET A 250 5.18 5.79 -7.83
C MET A 250 6.51 5.88 -7.05
N ASP A 251 7.66 5.76 -7.73
CA ASP A 251 8.98 5.94 -7.10
C ASP A 251 9.13 7.36 -6.52
N GLU A 252 8.88 8.41 -7.31
CA GLU A 252 8.95 9.81 -6.87
C GLU A 252 8.03 10.10 -5.68
N GLY A 253 6.78 9.63 -5.74
CA GLY A 253 5.79 9.87 -4.69
C GLY A 253 6.15 9.21 -3.36
N MET A 254 6.69 8.00 -3.39
CA MET A 254 7.08 7.27 -2.17
C MET A 254 8.42 7.71 -1.60
N SER A 255 9.28 8.35 -2.39
CA SER A 255 10.64 8.71 -1.97
C SER A 255 10.77 10.15 -1.49
N HIS A 256 9.64 10.79 -1.18
CA HIS A 256 9.62 12.17 -0.73
C HIS A 256 10.24 12.31 0.67
N LEU A 257 11.17 13.27 0.84
CA LEU A 257 11.87 13.49 2.12
C LEU A 257 10.92 13.73 3.30
N ILE A 258 9.74 14.30 3.05
CA ILE A 258 8.71 14.51 4.08
C ILE A 258 8.22 13.17 4.66
N LEU A 259 8.17 12.10 3.86
CA LEU A 259 7.71 10.79 4.32
C LEU A 259 8.72 10.13 5.26
N LEU A 260 10.01 10.49 5.19
CA LEU A 260 11.03 10.08 6.17
C LEU A 260 10.74 10.60 7.58
N ALA A 261 9.87 11.60 7.72
CA ALA A 261 9.40 12.03 9.02
C ALA A 261 8.48 10.98 9.66
N VAL A 262 7.80 10.12 8.89
CA VAL A 262 6.84 9.14 9.43
C VAL A 262 7.52 8.17 10.40
N PRO A 263 8.65 7.49 10.06
CA PRO A 263 9.34 6.62 11.01
C PRO A 263 9.85 7.36 12.25
N LEU A 264 10.35 8.59 12.10
CA LEU A 264 10.77 9.41 13.24
C LEU A 264 9.60 9.81 14.15
N PHE A 265 8.45 10.17 13.59
CA PHE A 265 7.25 10.49 14.37
C PHE A 265 6.68 9.26 15.08
N VAL A 266 6.66 8.11 14.41
CA VAL A 266 6.26 6.83 15.04
C VAL A 266 7.24 6.50 16.18
N PHE A 267 8.54 6.61 15.95
CA PHE A 267 9.56 6.39 16.97
C PHE A 267 9.41 7.36 18.15
N LEU A 268 9.23 8.65 17.89
CA LEU A 268 9.00 9.67 18.90
C LEU A 268 7.73 9.38 19.71
N GLY A 269 6.63 8.99 19.04
CA GLY A 269 5.39 8.58 19.70
C GLY A 269 5.61 7.42 20.67
N LEU A 270 6.35 6.39 20.23
CA LEU A 270 6.72 5.26 21.08
C LEU A 270 7.61 5.67 22.26
N LEU A 271 8.56 6.59 22.08
CA LEU A 271 9.36 7.12 23.18
C LEU A 271 8.52 7.89 24.20
N ILE A 272 7.57 8.71 23.74
CA ILE A 272 6.66 9.47 24.61
C ILE A 272 5.76 8.52 25.41
N GLU A 273 5.28 7.44 24.78
CA GLU A 273 4.50 6.39 25.42
C GLU A 273 5.34 5.62 26.46
N MET A 274 6.55 5.17 26.09
CA MET A 274 7.45 4.39 26.96
C MET A 274 7.96 5.19 28.17
N THR A 275 8.16 6.50 28.02
CA THR A 275 8.60 7.38 29.11
C THR A 275 7.48 7.81 30.06
N SER A 276 6.24 7.35 29.81
CA SER A 276 5.02 7.80 30.49
C SER A 276 4.83 9.32 30.45
N MET A 277 5.47 10.00 29.49
CA MET A 277 5.32 11.44 29.29
C MET A 277 3.90 11.78 28.86
N ALA A 278 3.28 10.95 28.00
CA ALA A 278 1.88 11.10 27.62
C ALA A 278 0.95 11.16 28.86
N HIS A 279 1.10 10.20 29.78
CA HIS A 279 0.31 10.16 31.01
C HIS A 279 0.52 11.40 31.89
N LYS A 280 1.77 11.88 32.00
CA LYS A 280 2.10 13.10 32.76
C LYS A 280 1.50 14.34 32.12
N MET A 281 1.54 14.46 30.79
CA MET A 281 0.95 15.58 30.05
C MET A 281 -0.58 15.62 30.23
N VAL A 282 -1.26 14.47 30.10
CA VAL A 282 -2.71 14.36 30.33
C VAL A 282 -3.08 14.73 31.77
N SER A 283 -2.33 14.23 32.76
CA SER A 283 -2.55 14.56 34.17
C SER A 283 -2.37 16.05 34.45
N PHE A 284 -1.35 16.68 33.86
CA PHE A 284 -1.13 18.13 33.96
C PHE A 284 -2.30 18.92 33.35
N LEU A 285 -2.71 18.60 32.13
CA LEU A 285 -3.85 19.26 31.47
C LEU A 285 -5.15 19.07 32.25
N ALA A 286 -5.38 17.88 32.81
CA ALA A 286 -6.52 17.60 33.68
C ALA A 286 -6.48 18.43 34.97
N SER A 287 -5.31 18.69 35.55
CA SER A 287 -5.20 19.55 36.75
C SER A 287 -5.56 21.01 36.48
N LEU A 288 -5.29 21.51 35.26
CA LEU A 288 -5.60 22.88 34.84
C LEU A 288 -7.07 23.06 34.46
N LEU A 289 -7.60 22.14 33.64
CA LEU A 289 -8.92 22.30 33.00
C LEU A 289 -10.00 21.41 33.59
N GLY A 290 -9.66 20.42 34.44
CA GLY A 290 -10.62 19.48 35.01
C GLY A 290 -11.69 20.12 35.88
N HIS A 291 -11.43 21.32 36.40
CA HIS A 291 -12.38 22.13 37.18
C HIS A 291 -13.41 22.88 36.31
N VAL A 292 -13.16 23.01 35.00
CA VAL A 292 -14.05 23.69 34.06
C VAL A 292 -15.07 22.70 33.52
N ARG A 293 -16.35 23.09 33.44
CA ARG A 293 -17.41 22.23 32.88
C ARG A 293 -17.06 21.86 31.42
N GLY A 294 -16.93 20.55 31.15
CA GLY A 294 -16.51 20.02 29.86
C GLY A 294 -14.98 19.95 29.66
N GLY A 295 -14.18 20.38 30.63
CA GLY A 295 -12.71 20.43 30.54
C GLY A 295 -12.06 19.06 30.31
N LEU A 296 -12.60 17.98 30.87
CA LEU A 296 -12.11 16.62 30.62
C LEU A 296 -12.29 16.18 29.15
N SER A 297 -13.36 16.62 28.49
CA SER A 297 -13.57 16.35 27.05
C SER A 297 -12.54 17.09 26.19
N TYR A 298 -12.16 18.30 26.57
CA TYR A 298 -11.07 19.03 25.90
C TYR A 298 -9.71 18.35 26.09
N VAL A 299 -9.44 17.83 27.30
CA VAL A 299 -8.21 17.09 27.59
C VAL A 299 -8.13 15.78 26.79
N LEU A 300 -9.25 15.07 26.62
CA LEU A 300 -9.30 13.81 25.88
C LEU A 300 -9.26 13.98 24.34
N VAL A 301 -9.68 15.13 23.82
CA VAL A 301 -9.60 15.43 22.36
C VAL A 301 -8.21 15.95 21.98
N GLY A 302 -7.49 16.59 22.91
CA GLY A 302 -6.15 17.13 22.68
C GLY A 302 -5.00 16.19 23.04
N ALA A 303 -5.28 15.03 23.63
CA ALA A 303 -4.32 13.98 23.99
C ALA A 303 -4.36 12.83 22.98
#